data_AF-A0A2H4VN10-F1
#
_entry.id   AF-A0A2H4VN10-F1
#
_cell.length_a   1.000
_cell.length_b   1.000
_cell.length_c   1.000
_cell.angle_alpha   90.00
_cell.angle_beta   90.00
_cell.angle_gamma   90.00
#
_symmetry.space_group_name_H-M   'P 1'
#
loop_
_entity.id
_entity.type
_entity.pdbx_description
1 polymer ?
#
loop_
_entity_poly.entity_id
_entity_poly.type
_entity_poly.pdbx_seq_one_letter_code
_entity_poly.pdbx_strand_id
1 'polypeptide(L)'
;MILEAILYASSGFFMKFSDDALDTENNTLLGVISGLICVAGIGYLSVNFPDAATIFLAILMGTLFSGKVDKLGHIVTLVIFLAILVIFGLPSIGLGALIICTLAAWVDEVGNDRESLKGKKIVETFFNYRFTMKIVVLALALLGAFYPVQFQGFQPVTFIYFILFDLSYELAGLKFNRIYDGIKGIYGVIV
;
A
#
# COMPACT_ATOMS: atom_id res chain seq x y z
N MET A 1 11.25 14.73 -5.03
CA MET A 1 10.86 15.10 -3.65
C MET A 1 9.36 15.44 -3.48
N ILE A 2 8.83 16.53 -4.05
CA ILE A 2 7.39 16.88 -3.85
C ILE A 2 6.48 15.92 -4.62
N LEU A 3 6.82 15.60 -5.87
CA LEU A 3 6.06 14.65 -6.68
C LEU A 3 5.97 13.28 -6.01
N GLU A 4 7.09 12.74 -5.50
CA GLU A 4 7.12 11.49 -4.74
C GLU A 4 6.17 11.52 -3.55
N ALA A 5 6.24 12.56 -2.71
CA ALA A 5 5.35 12.72 -1.56
C ALA A 5 3.86 12.69 -1.96
N ILE A 6 3.51 13.41 -3.04
CA ILE A 6 2.14 13.44 -3.56
C ILE A 6 1.72 12.05 -4.05
N LEU A 7 2.59 11.36 -4.79
CA LEU A 7 2.31 10.03 -5.33
C LEU A 7 2.20 8.97 -4.23
N TYR A 8 3.03 9.01 -3.20
CA TYR A 8 2.91 8.12 -2.04
C TYR A 8 1.59 8.36 -1.31
N ALA A 9 1.27 9.62 -0.98
CA ALA A 9 0.03 9.98 -0.30
C ALA A 9 -1.21 9.59 -1.13
N SER A 10 -1.25 9.94 -2.42
CA SER A 10 -2.37 9.60 -3.30
C SER A 10 -2.53 8.10 -3.47
N SER A 11 -1.43 7.37 -3.64
CA SER A 11 -1.44 5.91 -3.77
C SER A 11 -2.02 5.25 -2.51
N GLY A 12 -1.63 5.72 -1.32
CA GLY A 12 -2.17 5.19 -0.05
C GLY A 12 -3.67 5.43 0.07
N PHE A 13 -4.11 6.65 -0.21
CA PHE A 13 -5.53 7.00 -0.20
C PHE A 13 -6.36 6.14 -1.17
N PHE A 14 -5.95 6.07 -2.44
CA PHE A 14 -6.68 5.35 -3.47
C PHE A 14 -6.61 3.84 -3.30
N MET A 15 -5.54 3.30 -2.71
CA MET A 15 -5.46 1.87 -2.37
C MET A 15 -6.57 1.51 -1.38
N LYS A 16 -6.65 2.19 -0.23
CA LYS A 16 -7.69 1.89 0.77
C LYS A 16 -9.10 2.16 0.25
N PHE A 17 -9.28 3.26 -0.49
CA PHE A 17 -10.59 3.56 -1.07
C PHE A 17 -11.04 2.50 -2.08
N SER A 18 -10.12 2.00 -2.91
CA SER A 18 -10.37 0.90 -3.83
C SER A 18 -10.77 -0.38 -3.09
N ASP A 19 -9.99 -0.74 -2.08
CA ASP A 19 -10.24 -1.93 -1.26
C ASP A 19 -11.62 -1.85 -0.61
N ASP A 20 -11.93 -0.77 0.11
CA ASP A 20 -13.20 -0.63 0.82
C ASP A 20 -14.41 -0.52 -0.14
N ALA A 21 -14.25 0.09 -1.31
CA ALA A 21 -15.30 0.14 -2.33
C ALA A 21 -15.62 -1.26 -2.90
N LEU A 22 -14.61 -2.12 -3.08
CA LEU A 22 -14.76 -3.51 -3.52
C LEU A 22 -15.25 -4.40 -2.37
N ASP A 23 -14.78 -4.14 -1.15
CA ASP A 23 -14.95 -5.02 0.00
C ASP A 23 -16.24 -4.79 0.78
N THR A 24 -16.57 -3.53 1.02
CA THR A 24 -17.73 -3.16 1.83
C THR A 24 -18.95 -2.91 0.96
N GLU A 25 -18.78 -2.19 -0.15
CA GLU A 25 -19.89 -1.70 -0.98
C GLU A 25 -20.11 -2.53 -2.25
N ASN A 26 -19.23 -3.50 -2.53
CA ASN A 26 -19.23 -4.33 -3.75
C ASN A 26 -19.31 -3.50 -5.06
N ASN A 27 -18.83 -2.25 -5.02
CA ASN A 27 -18.86 -1.32 -6.15
C ASN A 27 -17.62 -1.51 -7.01
N THR A 28 -17.74 -2.43 -7.98
CA THR A 28 -16.63 -2.79 -8.87
C THR A 28 -16.14 -1.61 -9.70
N LEU A 29 -17.03 -0.70 -10.13
CA LEU A 29 -16.65 0.43 -10.99
C LEU A 29 -15.75 1.42 -10.23
N LEU A 30 -16.20 1.91 -9.07
CA LEU A 30 -15.41 2.85 -8.27
C LEU A 30 -14.14 2.21 -7.71
N GLY A 31 -14.23 0.94 -7.32
CA GLY A 31 -13.08 0.14 -6.91
C GLY A 31 -12.01 0.07 -7.99
N VAL A 32 -12.36 -0.35 -9.20
CA VAL A 32 -11.39 -0.44 -10.31
C VAL A 32 -10.83 0.93 -10.70
N ILE A 33 -11.66 1.97 -10.80
CA ILE A 33 -11.19 3.32 -11.17
C ILE A 33 -10.18 3.84 -10.15
N SER A 34 -10.48 3.76 -8.86
CA SER A 34 -9.56 4.19 -7.81
C SER A 34 -8.31 3.32 -7.75
N GLY A 35 -8.45 2.01 -7.92
CA GLY A 35 -7.35 1.07 -8.04
C GLY A 35 -6.41 1.39 -9.20
N LEU A 36 -6.93 1.78 -10.36
CA LEU A 36 -6.11 2.19 -11.52
C LEU A 36 -5.31 3.47 -11.23
N ILE A 37 -5.91 4.45 -10.54
CA ILE A 37 -5.21 5.68 -10.12
C ILE A 37 -4.09 5.33 -9.14
N CYS A 38 -4.37 4.45 -8.18
CA CYS A 38 -3.35 3.93 -7.26
C CYS A 38 -2.20 3.26 -8.02
N VAL A 39 -2.52 2.31 -8.91
CA VAL A 39 -1.54 1.54 -9.68
C VAL A 39 -0.67 2.43 -10.57
N ALA A 40 -1.22 3.49 -11.16
CA ALA A 40 -0.44 4.46 -11.91
C ALA A 40 0.59 5.18 -11.03
N GLY A 41 0.20 5.57 -9.80
CA GLY A 41 1.08 6.22 -8.83
C GLY A 41 2.18 5.29 -8.32
N ILE A 42 1.82 4.12 -7.78
CA ILE A 42 2.80 3.14 -7.29
C ILE A 42 3.66 2.57 -8.42
N GLY A 43 3.11 2.46 -9.63
CA GLY A 43 3.82 2.00 -10.82
C GLY A 43 4.93 2.97 -11.21
N TYR A 44 4.60 4.26 -11.31
CA TYR A 44 5.61 5.30 -11.52
C TYR A 44 6.70 5.26 -10.43
N LEU A 45 6.29 5.19 -9.15
CA LEU A 45 7.24 5.15 -8.05
C LEU A 45 8.16 3.92 -8.12
N SER A 46 7.60 2.75 -8.41
CA SER A 46 8.32 1.47 -8.42
C SER A 46 9.26 1.32 -9.62
N VAL A 47 8.99 1.99 -10.74
CA VAL A 47 9.90 1.99 -11.89
C VAL A 47 11.11 2.90 -11.64
N ASN A 48 10.88 4.05 -10.99
CA ASN A 48 11.90 5.09 -10.85
C ASN A 48 12.74 4.98 -9.57
N PHE A 49 12.20 4.38 -8.50
CA PHE A 49 12.82 4.40 -7.17
C PHE A 49 12.95 2.98 -6.58
N PRO A 50 14.18 2.51 -6.28
CA PRO A 50 14.42 1.17 -5.76
C PRO A 50 13.74 0.85 -4.42
N ASP A 51 13.69 1.83 -3.53
CA ASP A 51 13.04 1.73 -2.21
C ASP A 51 11.52 1.59 -2.37
N ALA A 52 10.92 2.43 -3.21
CA ALA A 52 9.50 2.34 -3.54
C ALA A 52 9.14 0.99 -4.16
N ALA A 53 9.94 0.53 -5.12
CA ALA A 53 9.78 -0.78 -5.74
C ALA A 53 9.81 -1.89 -4.70
N THR A 54 10.78 -1.83 -3.78
CA THR A 54 10.93 -2.82 -2.71
C THR A 54 9.73 -2.82 -1.77
N ILE A 55 9.25 -1.63 -1.36
CA ILE A 55 8.11 -1.48 -0.45
C ILE A 55 6.81 -1.95 -1.10
N PHE A 56 6.48 -1.45 -2.30
CA PHE A 56 5.22 -1.78 -2.95
C PHE A 56 5.15 -3.23 -3.42
N LEU A 57 6.27 -3.78 -3.91
CA LEU A 57 6.34 -5.20 -4.22
C LEU A 57 6.22 -6.07 -2.96
N ALA A 58 6.83 -5.66 -1.84
CA ALA A 58 6.66 -6.34 -0.56
C ALA A 58 5.21 -6.31 -0.06
N ILE A 59 4.53 -5.16 -0.16
CA ILE A 59 3.11 -5.04 0.18
C ILE A 59 2.27 -5.98 -0.69
N LEU A 60 2.50 -5.98 -2.00
CA LEU A 60 1.80 -6.87 -2.93
C LEU A 60 2.02 -8.35 -2.60
N MET A 61 3.26 -8.75 -2.33
CA MET A 61 3.58 -10.13 -1.98
C MET A 61 2.98 -10.52 -0.63
N GLY A 62 3.00 -9.60 0.35
CA GLY A 62 2.38 -9.82 1.65
C GLY A 62 0.87 -10.02 1.58
N THR A 63 0.17 -9.22 0.77
CA THR A 63 -1.29 -9.35 0.55
C THR A 63 -1.66 -10.57 -0.29
N LEU A 64 -0.80 -10.98 -1.22
CA LEU A 64 -0.95 -12.25 -1.94
C LEU A 64 -0.83 -13.45 -0.98
N PHE A 65 0.17 -13.45 -0.11
CA PHE A 65 0.39 -14.54 0.85
C PHE A 65 -0.66 -14.61 1.96
N SER A 66 -1.36 -13.52 2.25
CA SER A 66 -2.51 -13.55 3.17
C SER A 66 -3.79 -14.07 2.51
N GLY A 67 -3.83 -14.20 1.18
CA GLY A 67 -5.02 -14.64 0.44
C GLY A 67 -6.10 -13.57 0.29
N LYS A 68 -5.77 -12.29 0.53
CA LYS A 68 -6.71 -11.15 0.39
C LYS A 68 -7.07 -10.79 -1.06
N VAL A 69 -6.34 -11.32 -2.04
CA VAL A 69 -6.59 -11.06 -3.47
C VAL A 69 -7.63 -12.06 -3.98
N ASP A 70 -8.90 -11.82 -3.68
CA ASP A 70 -10.01 -12.72 -4.01
C ASP A 70 -10.98 -12.16 -5.07
N LYS A 71 -11.07 -10.84 -5.19
CA LYS A 71 -11.99 -10.15 -6.12
C LYS A 71 -11.36 -9.79 -7.46
N LEU A 72 -12.20 -9.72 -8.49
CA LEU A 72 -11.79 -9.30 -9.84
C LEU A 72 -11.08 -7.95 -9.85
N GLY A 73 -11.55 -6.98 -9.04
CA GLY A 73 -10.89 -5.67 -8.93
C GLY A 73 -9.46 -5.78 -8.43
N HIS A 74 -9.21 -6.60 -7.40
CA HIS A 74 -7.89 -6.87 -6.84
C HIS A 74 -6.96 -7.56 -7.85
N ILE A 75 -7.50 -8.49 -8.64
CA ILE A 75 -6.73 -9.18 -9.69
C ILE A 75 -6.35 -8.21 -10.81
N VAL A 76 -7.29 -7.35 -11.25
CA VAL A 76 -7.04 -6.38 -12.32
C VAL A 76 -5.93 -5.40 -11.94
N THR A 77 -6.00 -4.81 -10.73
CA THR A 77 -4.99 -3.86 -10.26
C THR A 77 -3.62 -4.54 -10.11
N LEU A 78 -3.57 -5.77 -9.60
CA LEU A 78 -2.36 -6.57 -9.50
C LEU A 78 -1.72 -6.82 -10.88
N VAL A 79 -2.52 -7.30 -11.85
CA VAL A 79 -2.02 -7.62 -13.20
C VAL A 79 -1.46 -6.38 -13.88
N ILE A 80 -2.14 -5.24 -13.74
CA ILE A 80 -1.68 -3.97 -14.34
C ILE A 80 -0.39 -3.49 -13.67
N PHE A 81 -0.29 -3.59 -12.34
CA PHE A 81 0.94 -3.22 -11.64
C PHE A 81 2.12 -4.08 -12.10
N LEU A 82 1.95 -5.41 -12.18
CA LEU A 82 3.00 -6.29 -12.71
C LEU A 82 3.33 -6.00 -14.18
N ALA A 83 2.34 -5.71 -15.02
CA ALA A 83 2.55 -5.35 -16.41
C ALA A 83 3.39 -4.07 -16.55
N ILE A 84 3.14 -3.05 -15.71
CA ILE A 84 3.96 -1.83 -15.67
C ILE A 84 5.41 -2.17 -15.35
N LEU A 85 5.66 -2.99 -14.33
CA LEU A 85 7.02 -3.39 -13.95
C LEU A 85 7.72 -4.20 -15.05
N VAL A 86 7.00 -5.04 -15.78
CA VAL A 86 7.55 -5.82 -16.91
C VAL A 86 7.87 -4.94 -18.12
N ILE A 87 7.01 -3.97 -18.44
CA ILE A 87 7.16 -3.12 -19.64
C ILE A 87 8.24 -2.05 -19.43
N PHE A 88 8.23 -1.38 -18.27
CA PHE A 88 9.12 -0.26 -17.99
C PHE A 88 10.40 -0.68 -17.25
N GLY A 89 10.44 -1.91 -16.74
CA GLY A 89 11.56 -2.47 -16.00
C GLY A 89 11.47 -2.25 -14.50
N LEU A 90 12.19 -3.11 -13.77
CA LEU A 90 12.38 -3.02 -12.33
C LEU A 90 13.76 -2.43 -12.02
N PRO A 91 13.87 -1.40 -11.16
CA PRO A 91 15.16 -0.94 -10.68
C PRO A 91 15.86 -2.03 -9.85
N SER A 92 17.16 -1.84 -9.57
CA SER A 92 17.93 -2.76 -8.71
C SER A 92 17.32 -2.82 -7.31
N ILE A 93 16.66 -3.93 -6.98
CA ILE A 93 16.04 -4.15 -5.67
C ILE A 93 16.94 -4.99 -4.76
N GLY A 94 17.01 -4.60 -3.48
CA GLY A 94 17.68 -5.40 -2.46
C GLY A 94 16.82 -6.59 -2.05
N LEU A 95 17.16 -7.80 -2.52
CA LEU A 95 16.39 -9.02 -2.22
C LEU A 95 16.19 -9.26 -0.71
N GLY A 96 17.20 -8.96 0.11
CA GLY A 96 17.09 -9.07 1.57
C GLY A 96 16.05 -8.11 2.16
N ALA A 97 16.05 -6.85 1.72
CA ALA A 97 15.06 -5.85 2.14
C ALA A 97 13.66 -6.24 1.66
N LEU A 98 13.52 -6.73 0.43
CA LEU A 98 12.24 -7.23 -0.09
C LEU A 98 11.68 -8.38 0.76
N ILE A 99 12.50 -9.36 1.12
CA ILE A 99 12.06 -10.50 1.94
C ILE A 99 11.58 -10.03 3.32
N ILE A 100 12.37 -9.17 3.99
CA ILE A 100 12.02 -8.67 5.32
C ILE A 100 10.74 -7.83 5.27
N CYS A 101 10.61 -6.94 4.29
CA CYS A 101 9.39 -6.16 4.09
C CYS A 101 8.20 -7.05 3.73
N THR A 102 8.37 -8.09 2.91
CA THR A 102 7.28 -9.01 2.54
C THR A 102 6.78 -9.75 3.77
N LEU A 103 7.69 -10.25 4.62
CA LEU A 103 7.33 -10.89 5.88
C LEU A 103 6.61 -9.92 6.82
N ALA A 104 7.06 -8.68 6.93
CA ALA A 104 6.41 -7.67 7.74
C ALA A 104 4.99 -7.35 7.24
N ALA A 105 4.81 -7.15 5.93
CA ALA A 105 3.50 -6.93 5.32
C ALA A 105 2.56 -8.14 5.54
N TRP A 106 3.07 -9.36 5.37
CA TRP A 106 2.31 -10.57 5.64
C TRP A 106 1.91 -10.71 7.12
N VAL A 107 2.82 -10.40 8.05
CA VAL A 107 2.53 -10.41 9.50
C VAL A 107 1.46 -9.39 9.86
N ASP A 108 1.52 -8.19 9.30
CA ASP A 108 0.49 -7.17 9.51
C ASP A 108 -0.87 -7.65 8.99
N GLU A 109 -0.90 -8.27 7.82
CA GLU A 109 -2.14 -8.76 7.21
C GLU A 109 -2.76 -9.93 8.00
N VAL A 110 -1.96 -10.95 8.34
CA VAL A 110 -2.40 -12.11 9.14
C VAL A 110 -2.75 -11.71 10.58
N GLY A 111 -2.01 -10.75 11.14
CA GLY A 111 -2.27 -10.22 12.48
C GLY A 111 -3.61 -9.49 12.55
N ASN A 112 -3.94 -8.71 11.52
CA ASN A 112 -5.21 -7.99 11.42
C ASN A 112 -6.42 -8.94 11.32
N ASP A 113 -6.29 -10.06 10.60
CA ASP A 113 -7.40 -10.99 10.37
C ASP A 113 -7.65 -11.99 11.51
N ARG A 114 -6.74 -12.11 12.48
CA ARG A 114 -6.88 -13.05 13.60
C ARG A 114 -7.94 -12.59 14.61
N GLU A 115 -9.08 -13.28 14.62
CA GLU A 115 -10.15 -13.08 15.61
C GLU A 115 -9.68 -13.25 17.06
N SER A 116 -8.69 -14.12 17.31
CA SER A 116 -8.12 -14.33 18.65
C SER A 116 -7.43 -13.10 19.24
N LEU A 117 -7.07 -12.12 18.39
CA LEU A 117 -6.47 -10.86 18.79
C LEU A 117 -7.50 -9.74 18.94
N LYS A 118 -8.74 -9.96 18.48
CA LYS A 118 -9.86 -9.02 18.62
C LYS A 118 -10.34 -9.04 20.08
N GLY A 119 -10.45 -7.86 20.70
CA GLY A 119 -10.86 -7.68 22.10
C GLY A 119 -9.84 -6.98 23.00
N LYS A 120 -8.57 -6.84 22.58
CA LYS A 120 -7.59 -5.98 23.26
C LYS A 120 -7.31 -4.77 22.39
N LYS A 121 -7.87 -3.60 22.76
CA LYS A 121 -7.70 -2.31 22.02
C LYS A 121 -6.26 -2.05 21.59
N ILE A 122 -5.28 -2.33 22.45
CA ILE A 122 -3.86 -2.10 22.15
C ILE A 122 -3.36 -3.01 21.02
N VAL A 123 -3.78 -4.27 21.00
CA VAL A 123 -3.35 -5.26 19.99
C VAL A 123 -4.07 -5.03 18.66
N GLU A 124 -5.36 -4.67 18.73
CA GLU A 124 -6.11 -4.26 17.54
C GLU A 124 -5.50 -2.99 16.92
N THR A 125 -5.19 -1.96 17.70
CA THR A 125 -4.51 -0.76 17.17
C THR A 125 -3.10 -1.06 16.66
N PHE A 126 -2.42 -2.06 17.22
CA PHE A 126 -1.07 -2.44 16.81
C PHE A 126 -1.04 -3.17 15.46
N PHE A 127 -1.98 -4.09 15.21
CA PHE A 127 -2.04 -4.81 13.92
C PHE A 127 -2.88 -4.10 12.86
N ASN A 128 -3.75 -3.18 13.26
CA ASN A 128 -4.41 -2.28 12.32
C ASN A 128 -3.36 -1.37 11.66
N TYR A 129 -3.46 -1.22 10.34
CA TYR A 129 -2.69 -0.25 9.55
C TYR A 129 -1.16 -0.42 9.57
N ARG A 130 -0.71 -1.66 9.31
CA ARG A 130 0.66 -1.97 8.84
C ARG A 130 1.79 -1.49 9.76
N PHE A 131 1.63 -1.68 11.07
CA PHE A 131 2.62 -1.22 12.05
C PHE A 131 3.98 -1.93 11.93
N THR A 132 3.99 -3.23 11.66
CA THR A 132 5.24 -4.00 11.49
C THR A 132 6.03 -3.45 10.31
N MET A 133 5.35 -3.13 9.20
CA MET A 133 5.95 -2.47 8.06
C MET A 133 6.55 -1.10 8.40
N LYS A 134 5.90 -0.27 9.23
CA LYS A 134 6.47 1.01 9.69
C LYS A 134 7.80 0.81 10.41
N ILE A 135 7.87 -0.15 11.32
CA ILE A 135 9.11 -0.45 12.06
C ILE A 135 10.20 -0.94 11.10
N VAL A 136 9.89 -1.86 10.20
CA VAL A 136 10.87 -2.41 9.25
C VAL A 136 11.38 -1.33 8.30
N VAL A 137 10.51 -0.50 7.73
CA VAL A 137 10.92 0.58 6.84
C VAL A 137 11.76 1.61 7.61
N LEU A 138 11.42 1.93 8.87
CA LEU A 138 12.25 2.80 9.71
C LEU A 138 13.64 2.21 9.94
N ALA A 139 13.72 0.93 10.31
CA ALA A 139 14.99 0.26 10.53
C ALA A 139 15.85 0.24 9.26
N LEU A 140 15.25 -0.08 8.10
CA LEU A 140 15.94 -0.08 6.81
C LEU A 140 16.38 1.34 6.40
N ALA A 141 15.55 2.36 6.64
CA ALA A 141 15.89 3.76 6.36
C ALA A 141 17.04 4.26 7.23
N LEU A 142 17.09 3.88 8.51
CA LEU A 142 18.20 4.19 9.41
C LEU A 142 19.46 3.44 9.00
N LEU A 143 19.37 2.14 8.73
CA LEU A 143 20.51 1.34 8.28
C LEU A 143 21.05 1.82 6.93
N GLY A 144 20.19 2.20 5.99
CA GLY A 144 20.58 2.77 4.71
C GLY A 144 21.26 4.14 4.82
N ALA A 145 20.98 4.91 5.87
CA ALA A 145 21.72 6.13 6.17
C ALA A 145 23.19 5.86 6.56
N PHE A 146 23.46 4.73 7.24
CA PHE A 146 24.82 4.34 7.65
C PHE A 146 25.52 3.40 6.65
N TYR A 147 24.76 2.60 5.90
CA TYR A 147 25.24 1.55 4.99
C TYR A 147 24.53 1.62 3.62
N PRO A 148 24.73 2.70 2.84
CA PRO A 148 23.96 2.99 1.63
C PRO A 148 24.15 1.98 0.49
N VAL A 149 25.29 1.27 0.47
CA VAL A 149 25.61 0.27 -0.57
C VAL A 149 24.86 -1.04 -0.34
N GLN A 150 24.65 -1.40 0.93
CA GLN A 150 24.01 -2.66 1.34
C GLN A 150 22.49 -2.58 1.33
N PHE A 151 21.92 -1.41 1.68
CA PHE A 151 20.47 -1.17 1.74
C PHE A 151 20.00 -0.27 0.61
N GLN A 152 20.47 -0.58 -0.61
CA GLN A 152 20.29 0.22 -1.84
C GLN A 152 18.90 0.86 -1.93
N GLY A 153 18.87 2.19 -1.95
CA GLY A 153 17.66 3.00 -2.12
C GLY A 153 17.00 3.46 -0.82
N PHE A 154 17.16 2.75 0.31
CA PHE A 154 16.53 3.17 1.56
C PHE A 154 17.27 4.36 2.16
N GLN A 155 16.58 5.50 2.21
CA GLN A 155 17.06 6.72 2.84
C GLN A 155 16.10 7.14 3.96
N PRO A 156 16.52 8.00 4.90
CA PRO A 156 15.60 8.56 5.91
C PRO A 156 14.34 9.20 5.31
N VAL A 157 14.44 9.76 4.09
CA VAL A 157 13.30 10.34 3.37
C VAL A 157 12.27 9.28 2.93
N THR A 158 12.71 8.04 2.63
CA THR A 158 11.84 6.90 2.31
C THR A 158 10.84 6.66 3.44
N PHE A 159 11.28 6.75 4.69
CA PHE A 159 10.38 6.59 5.84
C PHE A 159 9.32 7.69 5.89
N ILE A 160 9.68 8.93 5.58
CA ILE A 160 8.70 10.05 5.50
C ILE A 160 7.67 9.76 4.40
N TYR A 161 8.11 9.31 3.23
CA TYR A 161 7.20 8.97 2.13
C TYR A 161 6.29 7.79 2.48
N PHE A 162 6.83 6.76 3.13
CA PHE A 162 6.04 5.64 3.60
C PHE A 162 5.00 6.04 4.64
N ILE A 163 5.35 6.92 5.59
CA ILE A 163 4.40 7.47 6.56
C ILE A 163 3.32 8.31 5.89
N LEU A 164 3.65 9.09 4.85
CA LEU A 164 2.64 9.83 4.08
C LEU A 164 1.65 8.89 3.39
N PHE A 165 2.15 7.84 2.73
CA PHE A 165 1.31 6.81 2.14
C PHE A 165 0.40 6.17 3.19
N ASP A 166 0.94 5.79 4.33
CA ASP A 166 0.19 5.08 5.35
C ASP A 166 -0.83 5.98 6.06
N LEU A 167 -0.48 7.23 6.38
CA LEU A 167 -1.44 8.21 6.91
C LEU A 167 -2.59 8.45 5.95
N SER A 168 -2.31 8.57 4.65
CA SER A 168 -3.35 8.73 3.64
C SER A 168 -4.23 7.48 3.50
N TYR A 169 -3.64 6.29 3.64
CA TYR A 169 -4.36 5.01 3.68
C TYR A 169 -5.30 4.94 4.90
N GLU A 170 -4.80 5.26 6.10
CA GLU A 170 -5.59 5.33 7.34
C GLU A 170 -6.75 6.33 7.24
N LEU A 171 -6.47 7.54 6.74
CA LEU A 171 -7.47 8.59 6.57
C LEU A 171 -8.58 8.19 5.60
N ALA A 172 -8.24 7.50 4.52
CA ALA A 172 -9.21 6.99 3.56
C ALA A 172 -10.15 5.96 4.21
N GLY A 173 -9.61 5.03 4.99
CA GLY A 173 -10.41 4.03 5.70
C GLY A 173 -11.33 4.65 6.77
N LEU A 174 -10.79 5.54 7.61
CA LEU A 174 -11.57 6.19 8.66
C LEU A 174 -12.72 7.07 8.15
N LYS A 175 -12.54 7.66 6.97
CA LYS A 175 -13.52 8.56 6.35
C LYS A 175 -14.24 7.95 5.15
N PHE A 176 -14.10 6.65 4.95
CA PHE A 176 -14.58 5.96 3.74
C PHE A 176 -16.06 6.27 3.46
N ASN A 177 -16.96 5.99 4.42
CA ASN A 177 -18.41 6.20 4.26
C ASN A 177 -18.72 7.64 3.85
N ARG A 178 -18.12 8.63 4.51
CA ARG A 178 -18.35 10.05 4.23
C ARG A 178 -17.89 10.43 2.82
N ILE A 179 -16.76 9.90 2.37
CA ILE A 179 -16.21 10.19 1.04
C ILE A 179 -17.05 9.48 -0.04
N TYR A 180 -17.34 8.21 0.17
CA TYR A 180 -18.12 7.38 -0.73
C TYR A 180 -19.54 7.93 -0.91
N ASP A 181 -20.23 8.28 0.18
CA ASP A 181 -21.57 8.88 0.13
C ASP A 181 -21.56 10.26 -0.53
N GLY A 182 -20.51 11.05 -0.30
CA GLY A 182 -20.32 12.34 -0.98
C GLY A 182 -20.19 12.17 -2.49
N ILE A 183 -19.38 11.21 -2.94
CA ILE A 183 -19.24 10.85 -4.36
C ILE A 183 -20.58 10.35 -4.90
N LYS A 184 -21.22 9.40 -4.22
CA LYS A 184 -22.53 8.86 -4.61
C LYS A 184 -23.61 9.93 -4.67
N GLY A 185 -23.58 10.94 -3.80
CA GLY A 185 -24.51 12.08 -3.85
C GLY A 185 -24.30 13.00 -5.05
N ILE A 186 -23.05 13.15 -5.52
CA ILE A 186 -22.72 13.90 -6.74
C ILE A 186 -23.18 13.13 -7.99
N TYR A 187 -22.95 11.81 -8.03
CA TYR A 187 -23.35 10.94 -9.14
C TYR A 187 -24.82 10.52 -9.10
N GLY A 188 -25.48 10.60 -7.93
CA GLY A 188 -26.89 10.28 -7.70
C GLY A 188 -27.87 11.32 -8.23
N VAL A 189 -27.38 12.36 -8.91
CA VAL A 189 -28.20 13.22 -9.80
C VAL A 189 -28.30 12.60 -11.21
N ILE A 190 -27.55 11.53 -11.52
CA ILE A 190 -27.51 10.87 -12.83
C ILE A 190 -27.57 9.33 -12.70
N VAL A 191 -28.42 8.80 -11.80
CA VAL A 191 -28.91 7.42 -11.88
C VAL A 191 -30.43 7.43 -11.71
#